data_AF-A0A849UCQ7-F1
#
_entry.id   AF-A0A849UCQ7-F1
#
_cell.length_a   1.000
_cell.length_b   1.000
_cell.length_c   1.000
_cell.angle_alpha   90.00
_cell.angle_beta   90.00
_cell.angle_gamma   90.00
#
_symmetry.space_group_name_H-M   'P 1'
#
loop_
_entity.id
_entity.type
_entity.pdbx_description
1 polymer ?
#
loop_
_entity_poly.entity_id
_entity_poly.type
_entity_poly.pdbx_seq_one_letter_code
_entity_poly.pdbx_strand_id
1 'polypeptide(L)'
;RLLSTMKVSAAIAEAMGALGTDAVENYLKDKKVMDEFHSKLNLALSTAQEKTKNLPVVIFVDELDRCRPLYAIELLERIKHLFNVESAVFVVAMDKKQLGISLGAVYGQGFNSTEYLRRFFDLELRLTQISNDKFCESLIKRMELEEFFTSRAVQVRQHDVEDLKTSFRDLSRLFDLTPRGQERCMGLLALAMLATQNSQHFYPVQTVIMAALRIGAEEIYYKLSRENGSVVEIIDHLKKMKLERGGIDEDNWSRLEGYILSMRDSHDQLAIQALDFHKELWQTARNNNEFEYNSNLIIEIANDRHNRFNTLKTVIKRIDIAAQFQN
;
A
#
# COMPACT_ATOMS: atom_id res chain seq x y z
N ARG A 1 34.26 25.44 -37.59
CA ARG A 1 33.34 24.29 -37.41
C ARG A 1 31.88 24.71 -37.24
N LEU A 2 31.55 25.80 -36.53
CA LEU A 2 30.17 26.34 -36.43
C LEU A 2 29.64 26.94 -37.76
N LEU A 3 30.53 27.52 -38.58
CA LEU A 3 30.15 28.09 -39.89
C LEU A 3 29.90 27.03 -40.97
N SER A 4 30.42 25.80 -40.80
CA SER A 4 30.20 24.71 -41.77
C SER A 4 28.87 23.99 -41.53
N THR A 5 28.39 23.91 -40.30
CA THR A 5 27.09 23.33 -39.97
C THR A 5 25.92 24.22 -40.41
N MET A 6 26.05 25.55 -40.36
CA MET A 6 25.03 26.48 -40.85
C MET A 6 24.86 26.46 -42.39
N LYS A 7 25.94 26.21 -43.14
CA LYS A 7 25.87 26.05 -44.60
C LYS A 7 25.22 24.73 -45.01
N VAL A 8 25.45 23.67 -44.25
CA VAL A 8 24.80 22.37 -44.47
C VAL A 8 23.31 22.43 -44.17
N SER A 9 22.88 23.16 -43.13
CA SER A 9 21.46 23.33 -42.81
C SER A 9 20.72 24.19 -43.85
N ALA A 10 21.36 25.22 -44.42
CA ALA A 10 20.76 26.05 -45.46
C ALA A 10 20.55 25.26 -46.76
N ALA A 11 21.52 24.42 -47.15
CA ALA A 11 21.43 23.57 -48.34
C ALA A 11 20.36 22.47 -48.23
N ILE A 12 20.13 21.94 -47.01
CA ILE A 12 19.06 20.95 -46.76
C ILE A 12 17.67 21.61 -46.78
N ALA A 13 17.56 22.84 -46.26
CA ALA A 13 16.32 23.61 -46.28
C ALA A 13 15.87 23.99 -47.69
N GLU A 14 16.83 24.33 -48.57
CA GLU A 14 16.57 24.68 -49.97
C GLU A 14 16.12 23.45 -50.80
N ALA A 15 16.55 22.25 -50.43
CA ALA A 15 16.19 21.01 -51.12
C ALA A 15 14.82 20.41 -50.73
N MET A 16 14.16 20.89 -49.66
CA MET A 16 12.93 20.28 -49.09
C MET A 16 11.72 21.23 -49.00
N GLY A 17 11.72 22.30 -49.80
CA GLY A 17 10.97 23.55 -49.61
C GLY A 17 9.42 23.56 -49.60
N ALA A 18 8.72 22.43 -49.44
CA ALA A 18 7.25 22.45 -49.28
C ALA A 18 6.66 21.42 -48.30
N LEU A 19 7.38 20.35 -47.95
CA LEU A 19 6.95 19.36 -46.95
C LEU A 19 7.76 19.44 -45.64
N GLY A 20 8.86 20.19 -45.64
CA GLY A 20 9.76 20.32 -44.49
C GLY A 20 9.66 21.65 -43.72
N THR A 21 9.00 22.67 -44.25
CA THR A 21 8.97 24.02 -43.64
C THR A 21 8.30 24.01 -42.27
N ASP A 22 7.12 23.39 -42.15
CA ASP A 22 6.36 23.36 -40.89
C ASP A 22 7.05 22.49 -39.83
N ALA A 23 7.67 21.38 -40.24
CA ALA A 23 8.44 20.51 -39.35
C ALA A 23 9.72 21.22 -38.84
N VAL A 24 10.40 21.97 -39.71
CA VAL A 24 11.56 22.78 -39.35
C VAL A 24 11.17 23.94 -38.44
N GLU A 25 10.04 24.60 -38.71
CA GLU A 25 9.56 25.72 -37.91
C GLU A 25 9.12 25.28 -36.51
N ASN A 26 8.45 24.12 -36.39
CA ASN A 26 8.10 23.51 -35.11
C ASN A 26 9.35 23.08 -34.32
N TYR A 27 10.33 22.46 -34.97
CA TYR A 27 11.60 22.11 -34.34
C TYR A 27 12.35 23.35 -33.81
N LEU A 28 12.35 24.46 -34.55
CA LEU A 28 12.96 25.72 -34.12
C LEU A 28 12.21 26.35 -32.94
N LYS A 29 10.88 26.26 -32.91
CA LYS A 29 10.06 26.69 -31.76
C LYS A 29 10.37 25.86 -30.51
N ASP A 30 10.39 24.53 -30.63
CA ASP A 30 10.70 23.63 -29.52
C ASP A 30 12.11 23.89 -28.98
N LYS A 31 13.09 24.09 -29.87
CA LYS A 31 14.45 24.46 -29.47
C LYS A 31 14.49 25.77 -28.70
N LYS A 32 13.75 26.78 -29.14
CA LYS A 32 13.70 28.09 -28.47
C LYS A 32 13.05 27.99 -27.09
N VAL A 33 11.98 27.21 -26.95
CA VAL A 33 11.33 26.91 -25.66
C VAL A 33 12.32 26.21 -24.72
N MET A 34 13.10 25.26 -25.23
CA MET A 34 14.14 24.59 -24.46
C MET A 34 15.25 25.55 -24.01
N ASP A 35 15.73 26.43 -24.90
CA ASP A 35 16.75 27.42 -24.57
C ASP A 35 16.24 28.42 -23.50
N GLU A 36 14.99 28.86 -23.59
CA GLU A 36 14.34 29.70 -22.58
C GLU A 36 14.15 28.97 -21.24
N PHE A 37 13.78 27.69 -21.28
CA PHE A 37 13.67 26.86 -20.08
C PHE A 37 15.02 26.70 -19.40
N HIS A 38 16.09 26.42 -20.15
CA HIS A 38 17.46 26.33 -19.63
C HIS A 38 17.89 27.64 -18.97
N SER A 39 17.63 28.79 -19.60
CA SER A 39 17.97 30.10 -19.05
C SER A 39 17.23 30.37 -17.72
N LYS A 40 15.92 30.09 -17.68
CA LYS A 40 15.12 30.27 -16.46
C LYS A 40 15.51 29.29 -15.36
N LEU A 41 15.81 28.04 -15.71
CA LEU A 41 16.26 27.04 -14.76
C LEU A 41 17.61 27.44 -14.17
N ASN A 42 18.59 27.82 -14.99
CA ASN A 42 19.90 28.30 -14.51
C ASN A 42 19.77 29.49 -13.55
N LEU A 43 18.88 30.43 -13.85
CA LEU A 43 18.60 31.57 -12.97
C LEU A 43 17.97 31.13 -11.64
N ALA A 44 17.02 30.19 -11.67
CA ALA A 44 16.41 29.65 -10.46
C ALA A 44 17.42 28.88 -9.61
N LEU A 45 18.28 28.09 -10.25
CA LEU A 45 19.35 27.34 -9.62
C LEU A 45 20.38 28.27 -8.97
N SER A 46 20.88 29.29 -9.68
CA SER A 46 21.85 30.25 -9.11
C SER A 46 21.27 31.01 -7.92
N THR A 47 20.01 31.45 -8.02
CA THR A 47 19.31 32.12 -6.90
C THR A 47 19.13 31.20 -5.69
N ALA A 48 18.85 29.91 -5.92
CA ALA A 48 18.77 28.93 -4.84
C ALA A 48 20.14 28.68 -4.20
N GLN A 49 21.20 28.60 -4.99
CA GLN A 49 22.57 28.37 -4.54
C GLN A 49 23.15 29.50 -3.68
N GLU A 50 22.84 30.76 -4.01
CA GLU A 50 23.21 31.92 -3.19
C GLU A 50 22.68 31.81 -1.75
N LYS A 51 21.53 31.15 -1.56
CA LYS A 51 20.92 30.91 -0.25
C LYS A 51 21.40 29.64 0.43
N THR A 52 21.95 28.67 -0.31
CA THR A 52 22.24 27.31 0.18
C THR A 52 23.73 26.94 0.19
N LYS A 53 24.64 27.91 0.07
CA LYS A 53 26.11 27.68 0.03
C LYS A 53 26.56 26.75 -1.11
N ASN A 54 26.04 26.97 -2.32
CA ASN A 54 26.42 26.21 -3.54
C ASN A 54 26.10 24.70 -3.49
N LEU A 55 25.10 24.28 -2.73
CA LEU A 55 24.62 22.89 -2.80
C LEU A 55 23.92 22.62 -4.15
N PRO A 56 24.03 21.40 -4.71
CA PRO A 56 23.32 21.04 -5.93
C PRO A 56 21.82 21.00 -5.68
N VAL A 57 21.03 21.35 -6.69
CA VAL A 57 19.57 21.25 -6.63
C VAL A 57 19.15 19.85 -7.05
N VAL A 58 18.32 19.21 -6.21
CA VAL A 58 17.81 17.86 -6.45
C VAL A 58 16.37 17.93 -6.96
N ILE A 59 16.11 17.37 -8.15
CA ILE A 59 14.80 17.34 -8.80
C ILE A 59 14.28 15.91 -8.81
N PHE A 60 13.15 15.67 -8.15
CA PHE A 60 12.51 14.36 -8.12
C PHE A 60 11.46 14.25 -9.22
N VAL A 61 11.51 13.16 -10.00
CA VAL A 61 10.53 12.80 -11.02
C VAL A 61 9.98 11.41 -10.65
N ASP A 62 8.72 11.35 -10.24
CA ASP A 62 8.09 10.10 -9.79
C ASP A 62 7.11 9.54 -10.86
N GLU A 63 6.82 8.24 -10.75
CA GLU A 63 5.83 7.52 -11.56
C GLU A 63 6.03 7.60 -13.08
N LEU A 64 7.29 7.68 -13.53
CA LEU A 64 7.62 7.81 -14.95
C LEU A 64 7.07 6.65 -15.81
N ASP A 65 6.98 5.45 -15.25
CA ASP A 65 6.43 4.26 -15.89
C ASP A 65 4.91 4.33 -16.14
N ARG A 66 4.18 5.30 -15.55
CA ARG A 66 2.76 5.55 -15.85
C ARG A 66 2.55 6.45 -17.07
N CYS A 67 3.60 7.07 -17.57
CA CYS A 67 3.53 7.89 -18.78
C CYS A 67 3.30 7.01 -20.01
N ARG A 68 2.78 7.62 -21.09
CA ARG A 68 2.81 6.98 -22.41
C ARG A 68 4.27 6.67 -22.76
N PRO A 69 4.59 5.45 -23.23
CA PRO A 69 5.99 5.03 -23.39
C PRO A 69 6.84 6.00 -24.23
N LEU A 70 6.30 6.57 -25.32
CA LEU A 70 7.00 7.59 -26.11
C LEU A 70 7.30 8.87 -25.31
N TYR A 71 6.32 9.37 -24.55
CA TYR A 71 6.52 10.54 -23.70
C TYR A 71 7.56 10.29 -22.61
N ALA A 72 7.59 9.09 -22.01
CA ALA A 72 8.59 8.74 -21.00
C ALA A 72 10.01 8.80 -21.58
N ILE A 73 10.21 8.30 -22.82
CA ILE A 73 11.50 8.37 -23.50
C ILE A 73 11.87 9.80 -23.86
N GLU A 74 10.95 10.56 -24.46
CA GLU A 74 11.19 11.97 -24.76
C GLU A 74 11.57 12.77 -23.50
N LEU A 75 10.93 12.48 -22.37
CA LEU A 75 11.27 13.10 -21.10
C LEU A 75 12.67 12.67 -20.64
N LEU A 76 13.03 11.39 -20.69
CA LEU A 76 14.38 10.93 -20.34
C LEU A 76 15.46 11.52 -21.26
N GLU A 77 15.19 11.63 -22.55
CA GLU A 77 16.06 12.30 -23.52
C GLU A 77 16.21 13.78 -23.19
N ARG A 78 15.11 14.48 -22.92
CA ARG A 78 15.13 15.89 -22.52
C ARG A 78 15.86 16.09 -21.21
N ILE A 79 15.61 15.27 -20.19
CA ILE A 79 16.33 15.31 -18.91
C ILE A 79 17.82 15.10 -19.20
N LYS A 80 18.20 14.08 -19.99
CA LYS A 80 19.59 13.85 -20.45
C LYS A 80 20.24 15.10 -21.06
N HIS A 81 19.51 15.84 -21.87
CA HIS A 81 19.97 17.08 -22.51
C HIS A 81 19.93 18.30 -21.58
N LEU A 82 19.04 18.29 -20.58
CA LEU A 82 18.93 19.29 -19.51
C LEU A 82 20.05 19.19 -18.47
N PHE A 83 20.66 18.01 -18.27
CA PHE A 83 21.76 17.81 -17.32
C PHE A 83 23.10 18.43 -17.73
N ASN A 84 23.22 19.05 -18.90
CA ASN A 84 24.39 19.89 -19.15
C ASN A 84 24.30 21.25 -18.42
N VAL A 85 23.57 21.28 -17.30
CA VAL A 85 23.46 22.38 -16.36
C VAL A 85 24.25 21.97 -15.12
N GLU A 86 25.38 22.64 -14.91
CA GLU A 86 26.19 22.46 -13.72
C GLU A 86 25.33 22.74 -12.48
N SER A 87 25.33 21.81 -11.52
CA SER A 87 24.64 21.90 -10.21
C SER A 87 23.17 21.44 -10.12
N ALA A 88 22.68 20.62 -11.05
CA ALA A 88 21.40 19.91 -10.90
C ALA A 88 21.58 18.38 -10.85
N VAL A 89 20.87 17.72 -9.94
CA VAL A 89 20.79 16.25 -9.82
C VAL A 89 19.32 15.86 -9.99
N PHE A 90 19.03 14.90 -10.87
CA PHE A 90 17.67 14.40 -11.02
C PHE A 90 17.59 12.98 -10.46
N VAL A 91 16.53 12.73 -9.69
CA VAL A 91 16.20 11.42 -9.12
C VAL A 91 14.89 10.97 -9.75
N VAL A 92 14.97 9.93 -10.57
CA VAL A 92 13.81 9.37 -11.27
C VAL A 92 13.37 8.09 -10.56
N ALA A 93 12.13 8.07 -10.08
CA ALA A 93 11.50 6.89 -9.51
C ALA A 93 10.55 6.25 -10.54
N MET A 94 10.72 4.94 -10.76
CA MET A 94 9.95 4.20 -11.76
C MET A 94 10.01 2.68 -11.56
N ASP A 95 8.96 1.98 -11.97
CA ASP A 95 9.06 0.54 -12.24
C ASP A 95 9.73 0.29 -13.60
N LYS A 96 11.03 -0.01 -13.56
CA LYS A 96 11.84 -0.30 -14.76
C LYS A 96 11.33 -1.47 -15.58
N LYS A 97 10.73 -2.49 -14.96
CA LYS A 97 10.19 -3.64 -15.71
C LYS A 97 8.94 -3.22 -16.47
N GLN A 98 8.03 -2.49 -15.84
CA GLN A 98 6.79 -2.03 -16.48
C GLN A 98 7.06 -1.06 -17.62
N LEU A 99 7.97 -0.10 -17.43
CA LEU A 99 8.38 0.78 -18.53
C LEU A 99 9.03 -0.04 -19.66
N GLY A 100 9.89 -1.01 -19.33
CA GLY A 100 10.53 -1.88 -20.31
C GLY A 100 9.56 -2.70 -21.17
N ILE A 101 8.49 -3.23 -20.58
CA ILE A 101 7.41 -3.94 -21.29
C ILE A 101 6.66 -2.96 -22.21
N SER A 102 6.30 -1.79 -21.69
CA SER A 102 5.59 -0.76 -22.45
C SER A 102 6.39 -0.28 -23.67
N LEU A 103 7.71 -0.18 -23.55
CA LEU A 103 8.59 0.12 -24.69
C LEU A 103 8.67 -1.04 -25.69
N GLY A 104 8.72 -2.28 -25.22
CA GLY A 104 8.68 -3.45 -26.10
C GLY A 104 7.42 -3.48 -26.98
N ALA A 105 6.28 -3.03 -26.45
CA ALA A 105 5.04 -2.90 -27.23
C ALA A 105 5.12 -1.83 -28.33
N VAL A 106 5.94 -0.78 -28.16
CA VAL A 106 6.13 0.30 -29.15
C VAL A 106 7.18 -0.07 -30.20
N TYR A 107 8.31 -0.63 -29.76
CA TYR A 107 9.48 -0.89 -30.64
C TYR A 107 9.49 -2.29 -31.25
N GLY A 108 8.60 -3.19 -30.81
CA GLY A 108 8.39 -4.51 -31.39
C GLY A 108 9.15 -5.65 -30.70
N GLN A 109 8.88 -6.86 -31.18
CA GLN A 109 9.42 -8.11 -30.65
C GLN A 109 10.95 -8.15 -30.75
N GLY A 110 11.62 -8.55 -29.66
CA GLY A 110 13.09 -8.61 -29.58
C GLY A 110 13.77 -7.30 -29.20
N PHE A 111 13.02 -6.20 -28.96
CA PHE A 111 13.60 -4.96 -28.45
C PHE A 111 14.18 -5.15 -27.03
N ASN A 112 15.47 -4.88 -26.87
CA ASN A 112 16.13 -4.94 -25.57
C ASN A 112 15.94 -3.62 -24.79
N SER A 113 14.77 -3.48 -24.15
CA SER A 113 14.43 -2.29 -23.38
C SER A 113 15.36 -2.06 -22.17
N THR A 114 15.91 -3.13 -21.59
CA THR A 114 16.83 -3.03 -20.44
C THR A 114 18.12 -2.29 -20.80
N GLU A 115 18.74 -2.66 -21.92
CA GLU A 115 19.98 -2.04 -22.39
C GLU A 115 19.72 -0.63 -22.94
N TYR A 116 18.56 -0.40 -23.55
CA TYR A 116 18.16 0.92 -24.00
C TYR A 116 18.01 1.90 -22.83
N LEU A 117 17.29 1.50 -21.77
CA LEU A 117 17.04 2.34 -20.60
C LEU A 117 18.32 2.68 -19.81
N ARG A 118 19.32 1.79 -19.78
CA ARG A 118 20.61 2.05 -19.12
C ARG A 118 21.31 3.31 -19.61
N ARG A 119 21.03 3.77 -20.83
CA ARG A 119 21.67 4.95 -21.43
C ARG A 119 21.23 6.27 -20.79
N PHE A 120 20.16 6.27 -20.00
CA PHE A 120 19.57 7.48 -19.41
C PHE A 120 19.96 7.69 -17.94
N PHE A 121 20.55 6.69 -17.28
CA PHE A 121 20.83 6.74 -15.85
C PHE A 121 22.32 6.55 -15.58
N ASP A 122 22.93 7.50 -14.87
CA ASP A 122 24.32 7.37 -14.41
C ASP A 122 24.44 6.39 -13.23
N LEU A 123 23.41 6.37 -12.37
CA LEU A 123 23.33 5.51 -11.20
C LEU A 123 21.92 4.91 -11.08
N GLU A 124 21.87 3.59 -10.91
CA GLU A 124 20.63 2.87 -10.62
C GLU A 124 20.64 2.39 -9.17
N LEU A 125 19.65 2.84 -8.39
CA LEU A 125 19.42 2.37 -7.03
C LEU A 125 18.14 1.53 -6.99
N ARG A 126 18.16 0.44 -6.23
CA ARG A 126 16.97 -0.39 -5.97
C ARG A 126 16.57 -0.23 -4.52
N LEU A 127 15.31 0.08 -4.29
CA LEU A 127 14.74 0.05 -2.94
C LEU A 127 14.72 -1.40 -2.46
N THR A 128 15.21 -1.62 -1.24
CA THR A 128 15.12 -2.93 -0.58
C THR A 128 13.69 -3.14 -0.10
N GLN A 129 13.20 -4.37 -0.22
CA GLN A 129 11.93 -4.73 0.38
C GLN A 129 12.08 -4.74 1.90
N ILE A 130 11.21 -3.98 2.57
CA ILE A 130 11.06 -4.04 4.03
C ILE A 130 10.28 -5.32 4.35
N SER A 131 10.69 -6.06 5.38
CA SER A 131 9.92 -7.22 5.82
C SER A 131 8.53 -6.79 6.30
N ASN A 132 7.53 -7.63 6.04
CA ASN A 132 6.13 -7.38 6.39
C ASN A 132 5.99 -6.91 7.85
N ASP A 133 6.65 -7.60 8.77
CA ASP A 133 6.61 -7.32 10.21
C ASP A 133 7.20 -5.97 10.60
N LYS A 134 8.36 -5.63 10.02
CA LYS A 134 9.04 -4.36 10.32
C LYS A 134 8.19 -3.19 9.84
N PHE A 135 7.52 -3.35 8.71
CA PHE A 135 6.61 -2.33 8.22
C PHE A 135 5.35 -2.24 9.11
N CYS A 136 4.76 -3.37 9.52
CA CYS A 136 3.65 -3.39 10.48
C CYS A 136 4.01 -2.67 11.79
N GLU A 137 5.18 -2.96 12.37
CA GLU A 137 5.67 -2.30 13.59
C GLU A 137 5.82 -0.79 13.40
N SER A 138 6.35 -0.36 12.25
CA SER A 138 6.48 1.06 11.94
C SER A 138 5.13 1.77 11.85
N LEU A 139 4.11 1.11 11.29
CA LEU A 139 2.76 1.64 11.18
C LEU A 139 2.06 1.71 12.54
N ILE A 140 2.14 0.64 13.34
CA ILE A 140 1.60 0.60 14.71
C ILE A 140 2.19 1.75 15.54
N LYS A 141 3.51 1.97 15.44
CA LYS A 141 4.18 3.06 16.17
C LYS A 141 3.69 4.44 15.73
N ARG A 142 3.45 4.64 14.42
CA ARG A 142 2.94 5.91 13.85
C ARG A 142 1.48 6.19 14.24
N MET A 143 0.71 5.17 14.59
CA MET A 143 -0.72 5.29 14.91
C MET A 143 -0.99 5.83 16.32
N GLU A 144 0.01 5.90 17.20
CA GLU A 144 -0.12 6.42 18.57
C GLU A 144 -1.33 5.81 19.34
N LEU A 145 -1.55 4.50 19.15
CA LEU A 145 -2.72 3.76 19.66
C LEU A 145 -2.95 3.96 21.16
N GLU A 146 -1.88 4.14 21.94
CA GLU A 146 -1.90 4.29 23.38
C GLU A 146 -2.70 5.51 23.84
N GLU A 147 -2.57 6.66 23.17
CA GLU A 147 -3.32 7.88 23.52
C GLU A 147 -4.82 7.68 23.29
N PHE A 148 -5.18 7.06 22.15
CA PHE A 148 -6.55 6.76 21.81
C PHE A 148 -7.22 5.83 22.84
N PHE A 149 -6.53 4.78 23.27
CA PHE A 149 -7.09 3.79 24.20
C PHE A 149 -7.03 4.22 25.67
N THR A 150 -6.10 5.08 26.07
CA THR A 150 -6.03 5.62 27.44
C THR A 150 -7.31 6.39 27.78
N SER A 151 -7.82 7.20 26.85
CA SER A 151 -9.10 7.92 27.02
C SER A 151 -10.34 7.02 27.08
N ARG A 152 -10.18 5.72 26.80
CA ARG A 152 -11.25 4.70 26.71
C ARG A 152 -10.99 3.49 27.62
N ALA A 153 -10.17 3.63 28.66
CA ALA A 153 -9.73 2.53 29.53
C ALA A 153 -10.87 1.73 30.22
N VAL A 154 -12.08 2.29 30.33
CA VAL A 154 -13.27 1.57 30.85
C VAL A 154 -13.83 0.58 29.82
N GLN A 155 -13.59 0.80 28.54
CA GLN A 155 -14.21 0.08 27.42
C GLN A 155 -13.24 -0.83 26.67
N VAL A 156 -11.93 -0.66 26.88
CA VAL A 156 -10.86 -1.39 26.21
C VAL A 156 -9.84 -1.85 27.24
N ARG A 157 -9.53 -3.15 27.25
CA ARG A 157 -8.53 -3.74 28.15
C ARG A 157 -7.13 -3.53 27.58
N GLN A 158 -6.12 -3.53 28.46
CA GLN A 158 -4.72 -3.49 28.03
C GLN A 158 -4.37 -4.63 27.07
N HIS A 159 -4.92 -5.83 27.30
CA HIS A 159 -4.71 -6.99 26.42
C HIS A 159 -5.32 -6.78 25.02
N ASP A 160 -6.41 -6.03 24.87
CA ASP A 160 -7.06 -5.85 23.56
C ASP A 160 -6.19 -5.02 22.60
N VAL A 161 -5.33 -4.12 23.13
CA VAL A 161 -4.39 -3.33 22.33
C VAL A 161 -3.25 -4.21 21.82
N GLU A 162 -2.73 -5.11 22.66
CA GLU A 162 -1.69 -6.04 22.24
C GLU A 162 -2.24 -7.08 21.27
N ASP A 163 -3.42 -7.64 21.55
CA ASP A 163 -4.12 -8.55 20.63
C ASP A 163 -4.40 -7.87 19.28
N LEU A 164 -4.69 -6.56 19.25
CA LEU A 164 -4.85 -5.80 18.00
C LEU A 164 -3.54 -5.77 17.21
N LYS A 165 -2.42 -5.45 17.87
CA LYS A 165 -1.10 -5.37 17.22
C LYS A 165 -0.69 -6.73 16.66
N THR A 166 -0.86 -7.79 17.46
CA THR A 166 -0.54 -9.16 17.07
C THR A 166 -1.44 -9.62 15.92
N SER A 167 -2.76 -9.41 16.03
CA SER A 167 -3.71 -9.74 14.95
C SER A 167 -3.40 -8.98 13.66
N PHE A 168 -3.02 -7.71 13.73
CA PHE A 168 -2.65 -6.95 12.54
C PHE A 168 -1.41 -7.52 11.85
N ARG A 169 -0.38 -7.89 12.61
CA ARG A 169 0.83 -8.52 12.10
C ARG A 169 0.52 -9.88 11.45
N ASP A 170 -0.23 -10.72 12.16
CA ASP A 170 -0.55 -12.07 11.71
C ASP A 170 -1.41 -12.06 10.46
N LEU A 171 -2.45 -11.22 10.41
CA LEU A 171 -3.29 -11.05 9.22
C LEU A 171 -2.50 -10.43 8.07
N SER A 172 -1.59 -9.49 8.33
CA SER A 172 -0.75 -8.88 7.29
C SER A 172 0.20 -9.89 6.65
N ARG A 173 0.74 -10.84 7.43
CA ARG A 173 1.53 -11.97 6.91
C ARG A 173 0.64 -12.96 6.16
N LEU A 174 -0.48 -13.35 6.75
CA LEU A 174 -1.34 -14.40 6.22
C LEU A 174 -1.92 -14.02 4.85
N PHE A 175 -2.40 -12.78 4.72
CA PHE A 175 -2.86 -12.21 3.46
C PHE A 175 -1.73 -11.76 2.52
N ASP A 176 -0.47 -11.79 2.95
CA ASP A 176 0.69 -11.24 2.22
C ASP A 176 0.44 -9.79 1.76
N LEU A 177 0.00 -8.95 2.70
CA LEU A 177 -0.29 -7.55 2.41
C LEU A 177 0.98 -6.80 2.04
N THR A 178 0.95 -6.18 0.85
CA THR A 178 1.98 -5.20 0.43
C THR A 178 2.03 -4.01 1.41
N PRO A 179 3.13 -3.22 1.45
CA PRO A 179 3.18 -2.00 2.24
C PRO A 179 1.96 -1.08 2.02
N ARG A 180 1.54 -0.92 0.75
CA ARG A 180 0.33 -0.16 0.42
C ARG A 180 -0.95 -0.79 0.97
N GLY A 181 -1.04 -2.12 0.98
CA GLY A 181 -2.15 -2.85 1.60
C GLY A 181 -2.20 -2.67 3.11
N GLN A 182 -1.04 -2.73 3.77
CA GLN A 182 -0.91 -2.49 5.22
C GLN A 182 -1.28 -1.05 5.58
N GLU A 183 -0.82 -0.06 4.81
CA GLU A 183 -1.20 1.35 5.00
C GLU A 183 -2.69 1.57 4.84
N ARG A 184 -3.34 0.94 3.85
CA ARG A 184 -4.79 1.03 3.67
C ARG A 184 -5.53 0.43 4.85
N CYS A 185 -5.11 -0.74 5.32
CA CYS A 185 -5.68 -1.39 6.50
C CYS A 185 -5.58 -0.49 7.74
N MET A 186 -4.41 0.13 7.96
CA MET A 186 -4.22 1.09 9.06
C MET A 186 -4.97 2.40 8.87
N GLY A 187 -5.12 2.88 7.65
CA GLY A 187 -5.97 4.02 7.34
C GLY A 187 -7.44 3.74 7.68
N LEU A 188 -7.95 2.53 7.40
CA LEU A 188 -9.30 2.13 7.78
C LEU A 188 -9.46 2.07 9.31
N LEU A 189 -8.47 1.52 10.01
CA LEU A 189 -8.46 1.50 11.46
C LEU A 189 -8.46 2.91 12.06
N ALA A 190 -7.58 3.80 11.57
CA ALA A 190 -7.49 5.18 12.02
C ALA A 190 -8.79 5.97 11.79
N LEU A 191 -9.41 5.80 10.62
CA LEU A 191 -10.70 6.42 10.32
C LEU A 191 -11.82 5.85 11.20
N ALA A 192 -11.84 4.53 11.45
CA ALA A 192 -12.79 3.93 12.39
C ALA A 192 -12.58 4.45 13.82
N MET A 193 -11.34 4.68 14.25
CA MET A 193 -10.99 5.29 15.53
C MET A 193 -11.57 6.70 15.63
N LEU A 194 -11.32 7.54 14.62
CA LEU A 194 -11.85 8.91 14.55
C LEU A 194 -13.38 8.97 14.52
N ALA A 195 -14.02 8.01 13.84
CA ALA A 195 -15.48 7.91 13.77
C ALA A 195 -16.13 7.39 15.06
N THR A 196 -15.34 6.88 16.02
CA THR A 196 -15.85 6.27 17.26
C THR A 196 -15.85 7.27 18.42
N GLN A 197 -17.05 7.68 18.83
CA GLN A 197 -17.25 8.51 20.02
C GLN A 197 -16.75 7.81 21.29
N ASN A 198 -16.26 8.57 22.28
CA ASN A 198 -15.71 8.02 23.53
C ASN A 198 -16.72 7.18 24.35
N SER A 199 -18.03 7.36 24.14
CA SER A 199 -19.08 6.58 24.80
C SER A 199 -19.37 5.23 24.13
N GLN A 200 -18.82 4.98 22.94
CA GLN A 200 -19.08 3.77 22.16
C GLN A 200 -17.89 2.81 22.22
N HIS A 201 -18.17 1.52 22.40
CA HIS A 201 -17.15 0.49 22.28
C HIS A 201 -16.51 0.50 20.89
N PHE A 202 -15.18 0.40 20.85
CA PHE A 202 -14.40 0.42 19.61
C PHE A 202 -14.28 -0.95 18.94
N TYR A 203 -14.13 -2.04 19.73
CA TYR A 203 -13.82 -3.39 19.26
C TYR A 203 -12.48 -3.47 18.49
N PRO A 204 -11.34 -3.33 19.19
CA PRO A 204 -10.03 -3.13 18.55
C PRO A 204 -9.66 -4.28 17.58
N VAL A 205 -9.69 -5.52 18.07
CA VAL A 205 -9.25 -6.69 17.30
C VAL A 205 -10.22 -6.98 16.16
N GLN A 206 -11.52 -6.92 16.42
CA GLN A 206 -12.57 -7.10 15.41
C GLN A 206 -12.45 -6.07 14.29
N THR A 207 -12.14 -4.80 14.63
CA THR A 207 -11.94 -3.74 13.64
C THR A 207 -10.75 -4.03 12.74
N VAL A 208 -9.64 -4.52 13.29
CA VAL A 208 -8.48 -4.95 12.47
C VAL A 208 -8.78 -6.17 11.62
N ILE A 209 -9.50 -7.18 12.15
CA ILE A 209 -9.93 -8.35 11.37
C ILE A 209 -10.74 -7.89 10.15
N MET A 210 -11.73 -7.02 10.35
CA MET A 210 -12.58 -6.54 9.26
C MET A 210 -11.85 -5.62 8.29
N ALA A 211 -10.92 -4.78 8.77
CA ALA A 211 -10.07 -3.96 7.91
C ALA A 211 -9.15 -4.83 7.03
N ALA A 212 -8.53 -5.86 7.62
CA ALA A 212 -7.66 -6.78 6.89
C ALA A 212 -8.45 -7.62 5.88
N LEU A 213 -9.62 -8.14 6.24
CA LEU A 213 -10.51 -8.86 5.31
C LEU A 213 -10.91 -7.98 4.13
N ARG A 214 -11.24 -6.71 4.36
CA ARG A 214 -11.60 -5.79 3.26
C ARG A 214 -10.48 -5.66 2.22
N ILE A 215 -9.22 -5.67 2.65
CA ILE A 215 -8.07 -5.49 1.75
C ILE A 215 -7.56 -6.82 1.18
N GLY A 216 -7.50 -7.88 1.99
CA GLY A 216 -6.89 -9.17 1.65
C GLY A 216 -7.87 -10.25 1.18
N ALA A 217 -9.16 -10.12 1.48
CA ALA A 217 -10.20 -11.10 1.16
C ALA A 217 -11.58 -10.41 0.99
N GLU A 218 -11.66 -9.49 0.03
CA GLU A 218 -12.81 -8.60 -0.18
C GLU A 218 -14.15 -9.37 -0.38
N GLU A 219 -14.10 -10.54 -1.02
CA GLU A 219 -15.28 -11.39 -1.24
C GLU A 219 -15.93 -11.83 0.09
N ILE A 220 -15.12 -12.25 1.07
CA ILE A 220 -15.60 -12.69 2.39
C ILE A 220 -16.16 -11.50 3.15
N TYR A 221 -15.46 -10.36 3.10
CA TYR A 221 -15.92 -9.12 3.73
C TYR A 221 -17.32 -8.72 3.26
N TYR A 222 -17.57 -8.68 1.95
CA TYR A 222 -18.89 -8.31 1.43
C TYR A 222 -19.96 -9.37 1.64
N LYS A 223 -19.58 -10.65 1.71
CA LYS A 223 -20.55 -11.70 2.03
C LYS A 223 -21.10 -11.53 3.45
N LEU A 224 -20.23 -11.15 4.40
CA LEU A 224 -20.63 -10.82 5.78
C LEU A 224 -21.46 -9.53 5.85
N SER A 225 -21.18 -8.53 5.01
CA SER A 225 -21.93 -7.27 5.04
C SER A 225 -23.36 -7.38 4.50
N ARG A 226 -23.68 -8.44 3.74
CA ARG A 226 -25.00 -8.65 3.10
C ARG A 226 -25.99 -9.50 3.94
N GLU A 227 -25.84 -9.51 5.26
CA GLU A 227 -26.72 -10.15 6.28
C GLU A 227 -26.90 -11.69 6.22
N ASN A 228 -26.27 -12.39 5.26
CA ASN A 228 -26.36 -13.86 5.13
C ASN A 228 -25.02 -14.60 5.31
N GLY A 229 -23.94 -13.90 5.67
CA GLY A 229 -22.62 -14.51 5.89
C GLY A 229 -22.42 -14.98 7.33
N SER A 230 -21.82 -16.15 7.52
CA SER A 230 -21.40 -16.64 8.85
C SER A 230 -19.96 -16.22 9.15
N VAL A 231 -19.66 -15.89 10.41
CA VAL A 231 -18.27 -15.60 10.83
C VAL A 231 -17.36 -16.82 10.72
N VAL A 232 -17.93 -18.03 10.67
CA VAL A 232 -17.17 -19.28 10.47
C VAL A 232 -16.46 -19.31 9.12
N GLU A 233 -17.00 -18.62 8.11
CA GLU A 233 -16.35 -18.53 6.80
C GLU A 233 -15.02 -17.79 6.87
N ILE A 234 -14.87 -16.83 7.79
CA ILE A 234 -13.59 -16.20 8.09
C ILE A 234 -12.63 -17.26 8.64
N ILE A 235 -13.07 -18.02 9.64
CA ILE A 235 -12.26 -19.05 10.30
C ILE A 235 -11.77 -20.06 9.26
N ASP A 236 -12.66 -20.60 8.44
CA ASP A 236 -12.33 -21.60 7.41
C ASP A 236 -11.32 -21.05 6.40
N HIS A 237 -11.53 -19.81 5.95
CA HIS A 237 -10.61 -19.17 5.01
C HIS A 237 -9.22 -18.94 5.61
N LEU A 238 -9.15 -18.33 6.80
CA LEU A 238 -7.87 -18.06 7.47
C LEU A 238 -7.16 -19.35 7.86
N LYS A 239 -7.90 -20.39 8.28
CA LYS A 239 -7.35 -21.70 8.63
C LYS A 239 -6.74 -22.38 7.41
N LYS A 240 -7.40 -22.31 6.25
CA LYS A 240 -6.84 -22.78 4.98
C LYS A 240 -5.53 -22.05 4.65
N MET A 241 -5.51 -20.72 4.77
CA MET A 241 -4.28 -19.96 4.54
C MET A 241 -3.18 -20.30 5.55
N LYS A 242 -3.53 -20.51 6.83
CA LYS A 242 -2.58 -20.91 7.90
C LYS A 242 -1.95 -22.26 7.57
N LEU A 243 -2.70 -23.21 7.03
CA LEU A 243 -2.18 -24.50 6.59
C LEU A 243 -1.22 -24.37 5.38
N GLU A 244 -1.51 -23.45 4.46
CA GLU A 244 -0.70 -23.24 3.24
C GLU A 244 0.59 -22.45 3.51
N ARG A 245 0.53 -21.43 4.38
CA ARG A 245 1.60 -20.45 4.57
C ARG A 245 2.29 -20.52 5.94
N GLY A 246 1.63 -21.10 6.94
CA GLY A 246 2.08 -21.09 8.34
C GLY A 246 2.10 -19.68 8.93
N GLY A 247 2.86 -19.50 10.01
CA GLY A 247 3.26 -18.18 10.53
C GLY A 247 2.40 -17.57 11.64
N ILE A 248 1.34 -18.25 12.07
CA ILE A 248 0.55 -17.92 13.27
C ILE A 248 0.66 -19.09 14.25
N ASP A 249 1.15 -18.84 15.46
CA ASP A 249 1.20 -19.85 16.52
C ASP A 249 -0.20 -20.17 17.07
N GLU A 250 -0.33 -21.26 17.83
CA GLU A 250 -1.64 -21.74 18.27
C GLU A 250 -2.32 -20.83 19.31
N ASP A 251 -1.58 -20.09 20.14
CA ASP A 251 -2.18 -19.13 21.09
C ASP A 251 -2.77 -17.94 20.33
N ASN A 252 -2.00 -17.36 19.41
CA ASN A 252 -2.46 -16.25 18.56
C ASN A 252 -3.62 -16.67 17.65
N TRP A 253 -3.59 -17.90 17.12
CA TRP A 253 -4.72 -18.46 16.38
C TRP A 253 -5.97 -18.58 17.25
N SER A 254 -5.84 -19.12 18.47
CA SER A 254 -6.95 -19.28 19.41
C SER A 254 -7.57 -17.93 19.79
N ARG A 255 -6.75 -16.89 19.99
CA ARG A 255 -7.23 -15.52 20.21
C ARG A 255 -8.02 -15.01 19.01
N LEU A 256 -7.44 -15.12 17.81
CA LEU A 256 -8.06 -14.66 16.56
C LEU A 256 -9.41 -15.36 16.35
N GLU A 257 -9.46 -16.67 16.52
CA GLU A 257 -10.69 -17.47 16.41
C GLU A 257 -11.74 -17.04 17.44
N GLY A 258 -11.34 -16.83 18.71
CA GLY A 258 -12.21 -16.30 19.74
C GLY A 258 -12.81 -14.93 19.39
N TYR A 259 -11.98 -14.00 18.89
CA TYR A 259 -12.45 -12.68 18.44
C TYR A 259 -13.36 -12.77 17.22
N ILE A 260 -13.12 -13.68 16.28
CA ILE A 260 -14.01 -13.93 15.14
C ILE A 260 -15.37 -14.45 15.62
N LEU A 261 -15.38 -15.48 16.46
CA LEU A 261 -16.61 -16.03 17.04
C LEU A 261 -17.35 -15.01 17.92
N SER A 262 -16.65 -14.04 18.51
CA SER A 262 -17.27 -12.95 19.26
C SER A 262 -18.16 -12.04 18.41
N MET A 263 -17.91 -11.98 17.09
CA MET A 263 -18.68 -11.18 16.13
C MET A 263 -19.98 -11.86 15.67
N ARG A 264 -20.24 -13.12 16.05
CA ARG A 264 -21.40 -13.88 15.60
C ARG A 264 -22.73 -13.18 15.91
N ASP A 265 -23.69 -13.30 14.99
CA ASP A 265 -25.09 -12.97 15.31
C ASP A 265 -25.72 -14.13 16.11
N SER A 266 -26.73 -13.81 16.91
CA SER A 266 -27.61 -14.78 17.58
C SER A 266 -28.24 -15.82 16.66
N HIS A 267 -28.37 -15.53 15.37
CA HIS A 267 -28.94 -16.43 14.36
C HIS A 267 -27.87 -17.21 13.56
N ASP A 268 -26.58 -16.98 13.79
CA ASP A 268 -25.48 -17.66 13.09
C ASP A 268 -25.29 -19.08 13.66
N GLN A 269 -26.07 -20.03 13.14
CA GLN A 269 -26.04 -21.42 13.63
C GLN A 269 -24.68 -22.09 13.47
N LEU A 270 -23.92 -21.76 12.41
CA LEU A 270 -22.58 -22.32 12.20
C LEU A 270 -21.62 -21.85 13.29
N ALA A 271 -21.66 -20.56 13.64
CA ALA A 271 -20.82 -20.03 14.72
C ALA A 271 -21.22 -20.58 16.09
N ILE A 272 -22.51 -20.84 16.32
CA ILE A 272 -22.98 -21.51 17.55
C ILE A 272 -22.44 -22.94 17.62
N GLN A 273 -22.54 -23.71 16.52
CA GLN A 273 -22.01 -25.07 16.44
C GLN A 273 -20.49 -25.11 16.66
N ALA A 274 -19.75 -24.17 16.05
CA ALA A 274 -18.30 -24.06 16.26
C ALA A 274 -17.95 -23.79 17.74
N LEU A 275 -18.72 -22.93 18.41
CA LEU A 275 -18.51 -22.65 19.83
C LEU A 275 -18.89 -23.85 20.72
N ASP A 276 -19.93 -24.59 20.38
CA ASP A 276 -20.34 -25.79 21.11
C ASP A 276 -19.29 -26.92 20.96
N PHE A 277 -18.71 -27.08 19.77
CA PHE A 277 -17.57 -27.98 19.55
C PHE A 277 -16.39 -27.66 20.48
N HIS A 278 -16.02 -26.38 20.63
CA HIS A 278 -14.97 -25.98 21.57
C HIS A 278 -15.33 -26.28 23.04
N LYS A 279 -16.60 -26.15 23.43
CA LYS A 279 -17.04 -26.53 24.79
C LYS A 279 -16.92 -28.03 25.02
N GLU A 280 -17.28 -28.84 24.04
CA GLU A 280 -17.12 -30.30 24.10
C GLU A 280 -15.65 -30.70 24.19
N LEU A 281 -14.78 -30.07 23.39
CA LEU A 281 -13.33 -30.28 23.45
C LEU A 281 -12.79 -29.91 24.83
N TRP A 282 -13.16 -28.75 25.37
CA TRP A 282 -12.74 -28.35 26.72
C TRP A 282 -13.16 -29.36 27.79
N GLN A 283 -14.38 -29.91 27.71
CA GLN A 283 -14.86 -30.92 28.67
C GLN A 283 -14.15 -32.27 28.55
N THR A 284 -13.74 -32.65 27.33
CA THR A 284 -13.18 -33.97 27.02
C THR A 284 -11.65 -34.01 27.04
N ALA A 285 -10.98 -32.87 26.87
CA ALA A 285 -9.52 -32.73 26.79
C ALA A 285 -8.79 -32.74 28.13
N ARG A 286 -9.41 -33.26 29.21
CA ARG A 286 -8.98 -33.20 30.62
C ARG A 286 -7.56 -33.71 30.95
N ASN A 287 -6.82 -34.23 29.96
CA ASN A 287 -5.46 -34.75 30.07
C ASN A 287 -4.49 -34.18 28.99
N ASN A 288 -4.95 -33.24 28.15
CA ASN A 288 -4.13 -32.58 27.13
C ASN A 288 -4.19 -31.06 27.34
N ASN A 289 -3.26 -30.56 28.15
CA ASN A 289 -3.24 -29.20 28.66
C ASN A 289 -3.31 -28.12 27.56
N GLU A 290 -2.79 -28.39 26.36
CA GLU A 290 -2.75 -27.43 25.27
C GLU A 290 -4.13 -27.25 24.61
N PHE A 291 -4.83 -28.34 24.28
CA PHE A 291 -6.16 -28.25 23.67
C PHE A 291 -7.21 -27.73 24.66
N GLU A 292 -7.09 -28.10 25.93
CA GLU A 292 -7.95 -27.57 26.99
C GLU A 292 -7.77 -26.05 27.13
N TYR A 293 -6.52 -25.58 27.19
CA TYR A 293 -6.19 -24.16 27.28
C TYR A 293 -6.70 -23.37 26.08
N ASN A 294 -6.39 -23.82 24.85
CA ASN A 294 -6.80 -23.14 23.61
C ASN A 294 -8.32 -23.06 23.48
N SER A 295 -9.03 -24.16 23.75
CA SER A 295 -10.50 -24.19 23.67
C SER A 295 -11.12 -23.27 24.73
N ASN A 296 -10.59 -23.26 25.96
CA ASN A 296 -11.06 -22.35 27.00
C ASN A 296 -10.84 -20.87 26.61
N LEU A 297 -9.67 -20.54 26.08
CA LEU A 297 -9.34 -19.18 25.63
C LEU A 297 -10.32 -18.69 24.54
N ILE A 298 -10.61 -19.53 23.54
CA ILE A 298 -11.59 -19.24 22.49
C ILE A 298 -12.97 -18.97 23.10
N ILE A 299 -13.42 -19.85 24.01
CA ILE A 299 -14.73 -19.74 24.66
C ILE A 299 -14.81 -18.44 25.48
N GLU A 300 -13.79 -18.10 26.26
CA GLU A 300 -13.75 -16.90 27.08
C GLU A 300 -13.86 -15.62 26.24
N ILE A 301 -13.03 -15.50 25.19
CA ILE A 301 -13.03 -14.33 24.31
C ILE A 301 -14.36 -14.22 23.55
N ALA A 302 -14.85 -15.33 22.99
CA ALA A 302 -16.11 -15.36 22.24
C ALA A 302 -17.33 -15.06 23.12
N ASN A 303 -17.22 -15.33 24.43
CA ASN A 303 -18.32 -15.15 25.37
C ASN A 303 -18.25 -13.88 26.21
N ASP A 304 -17.18 -13.09 26.06
CA ASP A 304 -17.03 -11.82 26.74
C ASP A 304 -18.17 -10.87 26.38
N ARG A 305 -18.84 -10.33 27.41
CA ARG A 305 -19.96 -9.38 27.24
C ARG A 305 -19.53 -8.10 26.54
N HIS A 306 -18.27 -7.70 26.68
CA HIS A 306 -17.72 -6.52 25.99
C HIS A 306 -17.63 -6.73 24.48
N ASN A 307 -17.65 -7.97 23.99
CA ASN A 307 -17.45 -8.31 22.58
C ASN A 307 -18.73 -8.67 21.82
N ARG A 308 -19.90 -8.80 22.47
CA ARG A 308 -21.09 -9.46 21.85
C ARG A 308 -22.15 -8.55 21.24
N PHE A 309 -22.36 -7.33 21.73
CA PHE A 309 -23.55 -6.56 21.31
C PHE A 309 -23.37 -5.89 19.94
N ASN A 310 -24.01 -6.43 18.89
CA ASN A 310 -24.04 -5.88 17.53
C ASN A 310 -22.66 -5.56 16.94
N THR A 311 -21.64 -6.31 17.35
CA THR A 311 -20.23 -6.05 17.03
C THR A 311 -19.99 -6.07 15.54
N LEU A 312 -20.40 -7.13 14.83
CA LEU A 312 -20.19 -7.26 13.39
C LEU A 312 -20.82 -6.10 12.61
N LYS A 313 -22.11 -5.84 12.84
CA LYS A 313 -22.83 -4.74 12.17
C LYS A 313 -22.21 -3.37 12.45
N THR A 314 -21.78 -3.14 13.69
CA THR A 314 -21.14 -1.88 14.11
C THR A 314 -19.78 -1.70 13.43
N VAL A 315 -18.94 -2.73 13.44
CA VAL A 315 -17.60 -2.70 12.85
C VAL A 315 -17.69 -2.56 11.34
N ILE A 316 -18.55 -3.33 10.65
CA ILE A 316 -18.76 -3.22 9.20
C ILE A 316 -19.17 -1.79 8.84
N LYS A 317 -20.18 -1.23 9.53
CA LYS A 317 -20.62 0.14 9.28
C LYS A 317 -19.49 1.16 9.41
N ARG A 318 -18.63 1.03 10.42
CA ARG A 318 -17.48 1.93 10.61
C ARG A 318 -16.45 1.78 9.50
N ILE A 319 -16.12 0.56 9.11
CA ILE A 319 -15.17 0.29 8.02
C ILE A 319 -15.72 0.78 6.67
N ASP A 320 -17.01 0.59 6.39
CA ASP A 320 -17.66 1.08 5.17
C ASP A 320 -17.65 2.61 5.10
N ILE A 321 -17.96 3.30 6.21
CA ILE A 321 -17.87 4.76 6.29
C ILE A 321 -16.42 5.21 6.08
N ALA A 322 -15.46 4.58 6.77
CA ALA A 322 -14.05 4.88 6.62
C ALA A 322 -13.58 4.73 5.17
N ALA A 323 -14.02 3.68 4.48
CA ALA A 323 -13.65 3.42 3.10
C ALA A 323 -14.16 4.49 2.12
N GLN A 324 -15.26 5.20 2.43
CA GLN A 324 -15.75 6.30 1.58
C GLN A 324 -14.78 7.48 1.51
N PHE A 325 -13.89 7.64 2.51
CA PHE A 325 -12.92 8.73 2.60
C PHE A 325 -11.52 8.36 2.06
N GLN A 326 -11.32 7.12 1.58
CA GLN A 326 -10.05 6.66 1.02
C GLN A 326 -9.97 6.76 -0.53
N ASN A 327 -11.02 7.29 -1.19
CA ASN A 327 -11.06 7.48 -2.64
C ASN A 327 -10.45 8.80 -3.10
#